data_AF-A0A7J2XXJ2-F1
#
_entry.id   AF-A0A7J2XXJ2-F1
#
_cell.length_a   1.000
_cell.length_b   1.000
_cell.length_c   1.000
_cell.angle_alpha   90.00
_cell.angle_beta   90.00
_cell.angle_gamma   90.00
#
_symmetry.space_group_name_H-M   'P 1'
#
loop_
_entity.id
_entity.type
_entity.pdbx_description
1 polymer ?
#
loop_
_entity_poly.entity_id
_entity_poly.type
_entity_poly.pdbx_seq_one_letter_code
_entity_poly.pdbx_strand_id
1 'polypeptide(L)'
;MSKVRLSSIRSDPIFDIDILSFESLDRSFEATLEFPRGLIDLKEGMEADLTLGEEGEGDIVMKGIVYKFDDSSRVIEISFHGLLMKLTYSKAAPFKLSQGGEVYLTIKFA
;
A
#
# COMPACT_ATOMS: atom_id res chain seq x y z
N MET A 1 -5.96 -10.96 1.94
CA MET A 1 -6.70 -9.92 1.20
C MET A 1 -7.43 -9.07 2.23
N SER A 2 -7.32 -7.76 2.12
CA SER A 2 -7.89 -6.82 3.07
C SER A 2 -8.66 -5.73 2.33
N LYS A 3 -9.90 -5.46 2.76
CA LYS A 3 -10.70 -4.37 2.20
C LYS A 3 -10.23 -3.04 2.75
N VAL A 4 -9.97 -2.09 1.87
CA VAL A 4 -9.51 -0.74 2.20
C VAL A 4 -10.35 0.32 1.50
N ARG A 5 -10.29 1.54 2.03
CA ARG A 5 -10.83 2.75 1.40
C ARG A 5 -9.70 3.71 1.11
N LEU A 6 -9.67 4.27 -0.10
CA LEU A 6 -8.80 5.37 -0.47
C LEU A 6 -9.29 6.64 0.23
N SER A 7 -8.65 6.98 1.35
CA SER A 7 -9.03 8.09 2.23
C SER A 7 -8.55 9.44 1.73
N SER A 8 -7.40 9.50 1.04
CA SER A 8 -6.87 10.75 0.50
C SER A 8 -5.92 10.51 -0.68
N ILE A 9 -5.90 11.48 -1.61
CA ILE A 9 -4.93 11.56 -2.71
C ILE A 9 -4.21 12.91 -2.59
N ARG A 10 -2.91 12.89 -2.30
CA ARG A 10 -2.10 14.12 -2.21
C ARG A 10 -1.00 14.13 -3.25
N SER A 11 -0.97 15.13 -4.12
CA SER A 11 0.10 15.31 -5.09
C SER A 11 1.39 15.79 -4.44
N ASP A 12 2.52 15.16 -4.81
CA ASP A 12 3.85 15.69 -4.47
C ASP A 12 4.15 16.93 -5.36
N PRO A 13 4.65 18.04 -4.78
CA PRO A 13 4.88 19.27 -5.52
C PRO A 13 6.18 19.26 -6.36
N ILE A 14 7.10 18.33 -6.09
CA ILE A 14 8.43 18.25 -6.72
C ILE A 14 8.46 17.13 -7.76
N PHE A 15 7.85 15.99 -7.42
CA PHE A 15 7.87 14.79 -8.25
C PHE A 15 6.50 14.54 -8.89
N ASP A 16 6.49 13.83 -10.02
CA ASP A 16 5.26 13.47 -10.72
C ASP A 16 4.62 12.20 -10.11
N ILE A 17 4.39 12.26 -8.80
CA ILE A 17 3.78 11.20 -8.00
C ILE A 17 2.62 11.75 -7.17
N ASP A 18 1.69 10.87 -6.86
CA ASP A 18 0.68 11.07 -5.84
C ASP A 18 0.94 10.14 -4.65
N ILE A 19 0.58 10.62 -3.46
CA ILE A 19 0.64 9.87 -2.21
C ILE A 19 -0.80 9.44 -1.90
N LEU A 20 -1.08 8.17 -2.11
CA LEU A 20 -2.36 7.53 -1.88
C LEU A 20 -2.44 7.03 -0.43
N SER A 21 -3.45 7.45 0.31
CA SER A 21 -3.66 7.02 1.70
C SER A 21 -4.85 6.07 1.79
N PHE A 22 -4.63 4.84 2.23
CA PHE A 22 -5.63 3.80 2.41
C PHE A 22 -5.88 3.53 3.89
N GLU A 23 -7.15 3.39 4.27
CA GLU A 23 -7.56 2.92 5.60
C GLU A 23 -8.28 1.57 5.45
N SER A 24 -7.94 0.58 6.28
CA SER A 24 -8.65 -0.69 6.26
C SER A 24 -10.06 -0.55 6.85
N LEU A 25 -11.06 -1.18 6.25
CA LEU A 25 -12.46 -1.04 6.69
C LEU A 25 -12.69 -1.57 8.11
N ASP A 26 -11.87 -2.53 8.54
CA ASP A 26 -11.87 -3.09 9.89
C ASP A 26 -10.96 -2.33 10.88
N ARG A 27 -10.32 -1.24 10.43
CA ARG A 27 -9.39 -0.39 11.21
C ARG A 27 -8.19 -1.15 11.79
N SER A 28 -7.81 -2.26 11.16
CA SER A 28 -6.62 -3.03 11.51
C SER A 28 -5.32 -2.35 11.06
N PHE A 29 -5.34 -1.60 9.94
CA PHE A 29 -4.17 -0.87 9.45
C PHE A 29 -4.52 0.37 8.60
N GLU A 30 -3.50 1.21 8.44
CA GLU A 30 -3.46 2.31 7.48
C GLU A 30 -2.22 2.13 6.58
N ALA A 31 -2.30 2.56 5.34
CA ALA A 31 -1.19 2.51 4.41
C ALA A 31 -1.08 3.78 3.57
N THR A 32 0.15 4.22 3.31
CA THR A 32 0.44 5.25 2.31
C THR A 32 1.27 4.63 1.19
N LEU A 33 0.92 4.91 -0.06
CA LEU A 33 1.63 4.43 -1.26
C LEU A 33 1.99 5.62 -2.15
N GLU A 34 3.26 5.73 -2.50
CA GLU A 34 3.71 6.59 -3.59
C GLU A 34 3.38 5.92 -4.92
N PHE A 35 2.67 6.64 -5.79
CA PHE A 35 2.19 6.12 -7.06
C PHE A 35 2.39 7.15 -8.19
N PRO A 36 2.82 6.74 -9.41
CA PRO A 36 2.99 7.68 -10.50
C PRO A 36 1.66 8.34 -10.89
N ARG A 37 1.69 9.66 -11.07
CA ARG A 37 0.48 10.44 -11.34
C ARG A 37 -0.12 10.09 -12.70
N GLY A 38 -1.45 10.06 -12.77
CA GLY A 38 -2.19 9.98 -14.03
C GLY A 38 -2.22 8.61 -14.72
N LEU A 39 -1.70 7.54 -14.09
CA LEU A 39 -1.81 6.18 -14.65
C LEU A 39 -3.22 5.61 -14.58
N ILE A 40 -3.99 5.97 -13.54
CA ILE A 40 -5.35 5.48 -13.28
C ILE A 40 -6.20 6.65 -12.75
N ASP A 41 -7.48 6.74 -13.13
CA ASP A 41 -8.43 7.70 -12.55
C ASP A 41 -8.86 7.22 -11.16
N LEU A 42 -8.27 7.82 -10.12
CA LEU A 42 -8.52 7.48 -8.72
C LEU A 42 -9.29 8.60 -8.03
N LYS A 43 -10.23 8.24 -7.16
CA LYS A 43 -11.06 9.18 -6.38
C LYS A 43 -11.09 8.79 -4.91
N GLU A 44 -11.06 9.79 -4.05
CA GLU A 44 -11.26 9.59 -2.61
C GLU A 44 -12.62 8.93 -2.35
N GLY A 45 -12.65 8.03 -1.37
CA GLY A 45 -13.82 7.21 -1.02
C GLY A 45 -13.93 5.89 -1.78
N MET A 46 -13.14 5.66 -2.83
CA MET A 46 -13.12 4.37 -3.54
C MET A 46 -12.70 3.24 -2.60
N GLU A 47 -13.40 2.12 -2.67
CA GLU A 47 -13.05 0.90 -1.96
C GLU A 47 -12.25 -0.03 -2.86
N ALA A 48 -11.30 -0.74 -2.28
CA ALA A 48 -10.44 -1.67 -3.00
C ALA A 48 -10.08 -2.88 -2.14
N ASP A 49 -9.76 -3.98 -2.82
CA ASP A 49 -9.10 -5.12 -2.23
C ASP A 49 -7.58 -4.92 -2.33
N LEU A 50 -6.90 -4.84 -1.19
CA LEU A 50 -5.45 -4.71 -1.08
C LEU A 50 -4.84 -6.03 -0.61
N THR A 51 -3.80 -6.48 -1.32
CA THR A 51 -3.00 -7.65 -0.95
C THR A 51 -1.50 -7.34 -0.99
N LEU A 52 -0.76 -7.97 -0.07
CA LEU A 52 0.70 -8.01 -0.06
C LEU A 52 1.10 -9.48 0.07
N GLY A 53 1.75 -10.03 -0.95
CA GLY A 53 2.15 -11.43 -0.99
C GLY A 53 2.67 -11.87 -2.35
N GLU A 54 2.13 -12.97 -2.86
CA GLU A 54 2.43 -13.48 -4.20
C GLU A 54 1.81 -12.61 -5.30
N GLU A 55 2.32 -12.74 -6.52
CA GLU A 55 1.80 -12.06 -7.70
C GLU A 55 0.33 -12.40 -7.93
N GLY A 56 -0.48 -11.39 -8.20
CA GLY A 56 -1.91 -11.52 -8.43
C GLY A 56 -2.41 -10.52 -9.47
N GLU A 57 -3.72 -10.59 -9.74
CA GLU A 57 -4.40 -9.71 -10.70
C GLU A 57 -5.07 -8.53 -9.99
N GLY A 58 -4.86 -7.32 -10.50
CA GLY A 58 -5.50 -6.10 -10.01
C GLY A 58 -5.24 -4.91 -10.94
N ASP A 59 -5.85 -3.77 -10.64
CA ASP A 59 -5.66 -2.52 -11.39
C ASP A 59 -4.26 -1.95 -11.16
N ILE A 60 -3.72 -2.15 -9.95
CA ILE A 60 -2.33 -1.83 -9.61
C ILE A 60 -1.65 -3.12 -9.19
N VAL A 61 -0.56 -3.46 -9.88
CA VAL A 61 0.34 -4.58 -9.52
C VAL A 61 1.78 -4.07 -9.49
N MET A 62 2.45 -4.18 -8.35
CA MET A 62 3.81 -3.68 -8.15
C MET A 62 4.66 -4.72 -7.43
N LYS A 63 5.82 -5.08 -8.00
CA LYS A 63 6.83 -5.92 -7.36
C LYS A 63 7.78 -5.06 -6.54
N GLY A 64 8.06 -5.45 -5.30
CA GLY A 64 8.94 -4.71 -4.40
C GLY A 64 9.65 -5.61 -3.39
N ILE A 65 10.39 -4.96 -2.49
CA ILE A 65 11.13 -5.59 -1.40
C ILE A 65 10.67 -4.98 -0.09
N VAL A 66 10.41 -5.82 0.92
CA VAL A 66 10.12 -5.38 2.28
C VAL A 66 11.40 -4.79 2.89
N TYR A 67 11.53 -3.46 2.82
CA TYR A 67 12.71 -2.73 3.27
C TYR A 67 12.85 -2.77 4.80
N LYS A 68 11.73 -2.62 5.52
CA LYS A 68 11.69 -2.61 6.98
C LYS A 68 10.45 -3.34 7.49
N PHE A 69 10.65 -4.22 8.46
CA PHE A 69 9.57 -4.82 9.24
C PHE A 69 9.89 -4.64 10.72
N ASP A 70 9.15 -3.76 11.39
CA ASP A 70 9.35 -3.46 12.80
C ASP A 70 8.05 -3.64 13.59
N ASP A 71 7.93 -4.78 14.26
CA ASP A 71 6.76 -5.14 15.06
C ASP A 71 6.63 -4.30 16.33
N SER A 72 7.75 -3.74 16.82
CA SER A 72 7.75 -2.92 18.03
C SER A 72 7.11 -1.55 17.77
N SER A 73 7.41 -0.94 16.61
CA SER A 73 6.78 0.30 16.17
C SER A 73 5.51 0.08 15.34
N ARG A 74 5.18 -1.19 15.05
CA ARG A 74 4.04 -1.62 14.22
C ARG A 74 4.04 -0.97 12.84
N VAL A 75 5.21 -0.95 12.22
CA VAL A 75 5.46 -0.34 10.91
C VAL A 75 6.04 -1.37 9.96
N ILE A 76 5.54 -1.37 8.73
CA ILE A 76 6.14 -2.07 7.59
C ILE A 76 6.41 -1.04 6.49
N GLU A 77 7.61 -1.07 5.92
CA GLU A 77 7.97 -0.24 4.76
C GLU A 77 8.41 -1.15 3.61
N ILE A 78 7.87 -0.88 2.42
CA ILE A 78 8.09 -1.67 1.21
C ILE A 78 8.55 -0.71 0.12
N SER A 79 9.62 -1.06 -0.56
CA SER A 79 10.12 -0.30 -1.71
C SER A 79 9.79 -1.00 -3.01
N PHE A 80 9.15 -0.27 -3.92
CA PHE A 80 8.83 -0.68 -5.28
C PHE A 80 9.71 0.11 -6.26
N HIS A 81 10.99 -0.26 -6.34
CA HIS A 81 11.97 0.33 -7.26
C HIS A 81 12.07 1.87 -7.21
N GLY A 82 11.98 2.46 -6.02
CA GLY A 82 12.06 3.90 -5.79
C GLY A 82 10.76 4.54 -5.31
N LEU A 83 9.62 3.85 -5.43
CA LEU A 83 8.36 4.24 -4.81
C LEU A 83 8.21 3.55 -3.45
N LEU A 84 7.79 4.29 -2.44
CA LEU A 84 7.63 3.79 -1.08
C LEU A 84 6.18 3.49 -0.75
N MET A 85 5.95 2.36 -0.08
CA MET A 85 4.76 2.13 0.72
C MET A 85 5.13 2.04 2.19
N LYS A 86 4.34 2.69 3.03
CA LYS A 86 4.39 2.56 4.48
C LYS A 86 3.06 2.06 4.98
N LEU A 87 3.09 1.08 5.87
CA LEU A 87 1.91 0.51 6.51
C LEU A 87 2.09 0.58 8.04
N THR A 88 1.07 1.09 8.72
CA THR A 88 0.97 1.11 10.20
C THR A 88 -0.21 0.27 10.65
N TYR A 89 -0.04 -0.54 11.70
CA TYR A 89 -1.10 -1.43 12.18
C TYR A 89 -1.33 -1.31 13.69
N SER A 90 -2.55 -1.63 14.13
CA SER A 90 -3.00 -1.36 15.51
C SER A 90 -3.01 -2.59 16.40
N LYS A 91 -2.96 -3.81 15.84
CA LYS A 91 -3.04 -5.07 16.60
C LYS A 91 -1.93 -6.03 16.22
N ALA A 92 -2.13 -6.79 15.15
CA ALA A 92 -1.17 -7.72 14.58
C ALA A 92 -0.86 -7.30 13.15
N ALA A 93 0.30 -7.69 12.64
CA ALA A 93 0.66 -7.43 11.25
C ALA A 93 -0.42 -8.01 10.31
N PRO A 94 -1.00 -7.20 9.42
CA PRO A 94 -2.11 -7.64 8.57
C PRO A 94 -1.68 -8.61 7.46
N PHE A 95 -0.38 -8.70 7.20
CA PHE A 95 0.21 -9.54 6.16
C PHE A 95 1.41 -10.31 6.71
N LYS A 96 1.56 -11.56 6.26
CA LYS A 96 2.71 -12.39 6.59
C LYS A 96 3.88 -12.01 5.69
N LEU A 97 4.70 -11.08 6.15
CA LEU A 97 5.84 -10.55 5.41
C LEU A 97 7.13 -10.79 6.19
N SER A 98 8.26 -10.69 5.51
CA SER A 98 9.59 -10.83 6.11
C SER A 98 10.50 -9.75 5.56
N GLN A 99 11.27 -9.09 6.43
CA GLN A 99 12.22 -8.08 6.00
C GLN A 99 13.24 -8.67 5.03
N GLY A 100 13.54 -7.92 3.96
CA GLY A 100 14.37 -8.36 2.84
C GLY A 100 13.66 -9.28 1.84
N GLY A 101 12.44 -9.73 2.12
CA GLY A 101 11.66 -10.57 1.23
C GLY A 101 11.09 -9.80 0.05
N GLU A 102 10.97 -10.47 -1.09
CA GLU A 102 10.18 -9.98 -2.23
C GLU A 102 8.69 -10.04 -1.92
N VAL A 103 7.94 -9.05 -2.40
CA VAL A 103 6.49 -8.97 -2.21
C VAL A 103 5.85 -8.30 -3.41
N TYR A 104 4.67 -8.77 -3.78
CA TYR A 104 3.80 -8.10 -4.74
C TYR A 104 2.69 -7.36 -4.00
N LEU A 105 2.55 -6.07 -4.28
CA LEU A 105 1.35 -5.31 -3.97
C LEU A 105 0.35 -5.50 -5.11
N THR A 106 -0.86 -5.92 -4.76
CA THR A 106 -2.00 -5.91 -5.69
C THR A 106 -3.12 -5.07 -5.09
N ILE A 107 -3.64 -4.12 -5.84
CA ILE A 107 -4.83 -3.33 -5.49
C ILE A 107 -5.84 -3.49 -6.61
N LYS A 108 -7.05 -3.89 -6.25
CA LYS A 108 -8.18 -4.02 -7.17
C LYS A 108 -9.34 -3.16 -6.68
N PHE A 109 -9.72 -2.15 -7.44
CA PHE A 109 -10.82 -1.25 -7.11
C PHE A 109 -12.16 -1.89 -7.48
N ALA A 110 -13.20 -1.60 -6.70
CA ALA A 110 -14.57 -2.06 -6.92
C ALA A 110 -15.39 -1.12 -7.80
#